data_AF-A0A9J6G9D6-F1
#
_entry.id   AF-A0A9J6G9D6-F1
#
_cell.length_a   1.000
_cell.length_b   1.000
_cell.length_c   1.000
_cell.angle_alpha   90.00
_cell.angle_beta   90.00
_cell.angle_gamma   90.00
#
_symmetry.space_group_name_H-M   'P 1'
#
loop_
_entity.id
_entity.type
_entity.pdbx_description
1 polymer ?
#
loop_
_entity_poly.entity_id
_entity_poly.type
_entity_poly.pdbx_seq_one_letter_code
_entity_poly.pdbx_strand_id
1 'polypeptide(L)' 'MNDLGFSAKTAVFVNEHLCPALKKLLGMAIAKKRECQWQFVWTKEGRILAKRDEQSNVIYIQSERDIDMIA' A
#
# COMPACT_ATOMS: atom_id res chain seq x y z
N MET A 1 9.97 14.73 21.33
CA MET A 1 9.40 13.58 22.03
C MET A 1 9.55 12.37 21.12
N ASN A 2 10.46 11.45 21.43
CA ASN A 2 10.57 10.17 20.74
C ASN A 2 9.59 9.21 21.43
N ASP A 3 8.33 9.26 21.01
CA ASP A 3 7.23 8.52 21.66
C ASP A 3 7.46 6.99 21.69
N LEU A 4 8.26 6.50 20.75
CA LEU A 4 8.55 5.08 20.60
C LEU A 4 9.97 4.68 21.02
N GLY A 5 10.77 5.60 21.57
CA GLY A 5 12.12 5.31 22.07
C GLY A 5 13.15 4.88 21.00
N PHE A 6 12.79 4.85 19.72
CA PHE A 6 13.70 4.47 18.63
C PHE A 6 14.65 5.61 18.26
N SER A 7 15.90 5.25 17.94
CA SER A 7 16.81 6.17 17.26
C SER A 7 16.28 6.45 15.84
N ALA A 8 16.56 7.64 15.28
CA ALA A 8 16.03 8.08 13.99
C ALA A 8 16.35 7.18 12.77
N LYS A 9 17.16 6.12 12.94
CA LYS A 9 17.58 5.20 11.87
C LYS A 9 16.98 3.79 11.97
N THR A 10 16.06 3.54 12.91
CA THR A 10 15.46 2.21 13.05
C THR A 10 14.24 2.07 12.13
N ALA A 11 14.26 1.08 11.23
CA ALA A 11 13.10 0.75 10.40
C ALA A 11 11.96 0.24 11.30
N VAL A 12 10.80 0.87 11.19
CA VAL A 12 9.58 0.49 11.91
C VAL A 12 8.64 -0.22 10.94
N PHE A 13 8.19 -1.42 11.30
CA PHE A 13 7.22 -2.19 10.53
C PHE A 13 5.88 -2.17 11.26
N VAL A 14 4.81 -1.80 10.55
CA VAL A 14 3.45 -1.82 11.08
C VAL A 14 2.69 -2.95 10.38
N ASN A 15 2.27 -3.94 11.16
CA ASN A 15 1.41 -5.02 10.66
C ASN A 15 -0.05 -4.66 10.92
N GLU A 16 -0.77 -4.35 9.86
CA GLU A 16 -2.20 -4.07 9.91
C GLU A 16 -3.00 -5.36 9.70
N HIS A 17 -4.00 -5.62 10.55
CA HIS A 17 -4.86 -6.78 10.42
C HIS A 17 -5.94 -6.54 9.36
N LEU A 18 -5.65 -6.95 8.12
CA LEU A 18 -6.63 -6.98 7.04
C LEU A 18 -7.48 -8.25 7.08
N CYS A 19 -8.76 -8.14 6.71
CA CYS A 19 -9.61 -9.30 6.48
C CYS A 19 -9.11 -10.11 5.26
N PRO A 20 -9.46 -11.39 5.12
CA PRO A 20 -8.96 -12.24 4.03
C PRO A 20 -9.19 -11.67 2.63
N ALA A 21 -10.34 -11.03 2.40
CA ALA A 21 -10.65 -10.39 1.12
C ALA A 21 -9.70 -9.23 0.79
N LEU A 22 -9.42 -8.36 1.77
CA LEU A 22 -8.47 -7.26 1.60
C LEU A 22 -7.03 -7.74 1.46
N LYS A 23 -6.64 -8.83 2.12
CA LYS A 23 -5.32 -9.46 1.90
C LYS A 23 -5.16 -9.95 0.45
N LYS A 24 -6.21 -10.59 -0.09
CA LYS A 24 -6.23 -11.01 -1.51
C LYS A 24 -6.10 -9.79 -2.42
N LEU A 25 -6.91 -8.75 -2.18
CA LEU A 25 -6.90 -7.52 -2.97
C LEU A 25 -5.52 -6.81 -2.93
N LEU A 26 -4.90 -6.74 -1.75
CA LEU A 26 -3.55 -6.19 -1.57
C LEU A 26 -2.52 -6.99 -2.38
N GLY A 27 -2.60 -8.32 -2.36
CA GLY A 27 -1.74 -9.19 -3.15
C GLY A 27 -1.85 -8.91 -4.65
N MET A 28 -3.07 -8.75 -5.16
CA MET A 28 -3.31 -8.43 -6.57
C MET A 28 -2.78 -7.03 -6.93
N ALA A 29 -3.01 -6.02 -6.09
CA ALA A 29 -2.47 -4.67 -6.30
C ALA A 29 -0.93 -4.66 -6.31
N ILE A 30 -0.27 -5.41 -5.41
CA ILE A 30 1.19 -5.54 -5.40
C ILE A 30 1.71 -6.24 -6.66
N ALA A 31 1.02 -7.27 -7.14
CA ALA A 31 1.37 -7.95 -8.39
C ALA A 31 1.29 -6.98 -9.58
N LYS A 32 0.17 -6.28 -9.73
CA LYS A 32 -0.04 -5.29 -10.79
C LYS A 32 0.97 -4.15 -10.74
N LYS A 33 1.30 -3.68 -9.53
CA LYS A 33 2.34 -2.67 -9.31
C LYS A 33 3.68 -3.07 -9.93
N ARG A 34 4.08 -4.34 -9.77
CA ARG A 34 5.34 -4.88 -10.32
C ARG A 34 5.30 -4.94 -11.84
N GLU A 35 4.17 -5.33 -12.42
CA GLU A 35 3.97 -5.39 -13.88
C GLU A 35 4.05 -4.01 -14.52
N CYS A 36 3.40 -3.00 -13.92
CA CYS A 36 3.31 -1.64 -14.46
C CYS A 36 4.43 -0.70 -13.97
N GLN A 37 5.40 -1.21 -13.21
CA GLN A 37 6.52 -0.43 -12.64
C GLN A 37 6.08 0.77 -11.76
N TRP A 38 4.95 0.63 -11.07
CA TRP A 38 4.55 1.61 -10.05
C TRP A 38 5.42 1.48 -8.80
N GLN A 39 5.67 2.59 -8.12
CA GLN A 39 6.58 2.60 -6.97
C GLN A 39 5.89 2.10 -5.70
N PHE A 40 4.65 2.52 -5.44
CA PHE A 40 4.03 2.37 -4.12
C PHE A 40 2.68 1.65 -4.16
N VAL A 41 2.55 0.64 -3.28
CA VAL A 41 1.29 0.07 -2.81
C VAL A 41 1.45 -0.17 -1.31
N TRP A 42 0.52 0.31 -0.49
CA TRP A 42 0.56 0.18 0.96
C TRP A 42 -0.84 0.17 1.57
N THR A 43 -0.91 -0.05 2.88
CA THR A 43 -2.18 -0.02 3.63
C THR A 43 -2.17 1.13 4.64
N LYS A 44 -3.34 1.72 4.86
CA LYS A 44 -3.55 2.73 5.91
C LYS A 44 -5.01 2.69 6.35
N GLU A 45 -5.25 2.47 7.64
CA GLU A 45 -6.59 2.43 8.24
C GLU A 45 -7.53 1.44 7.53
N GLY A 46 -7.00 0.25 7.24
CA GLY A 46 -7.71 -0.82 6.54
C GLY A 46 -7.94 -0.57 5.05
N ARG A 47 -7.48 0.55 4.50
CA ARG A 47 -7.59 0.87 3.07
C ARG A 47 -6.31 0.50 2.33
N ILE A 48 -6.44 0.05 1.09
CA ILE A 48 -5.31 -0.18 0.19
C ILE A 48 -5.15 1.04 -0.71
N LEU A 49 -3.93 1.56 -0.78
CA LEU A 49 -3.58 2.73 -1.55
C LEU A 49 -2.47 2.38 -2.53
N ALA A 50 -2.49 3.00 -3.70
CA ALA A 50 -1.43 2.89 -4.70
C ALA A 50 -1.04 4.27 -5.21
N LYS A 51 0.23 4.40 -5.62
CA LYS A 51 0.78 5.65 -6.18
C LYS A 51 1.91 5.31 -7.15
N ARG A 52 1.90 5.93 -8.32
CA ARG A 52 2.86 5.61 -9.39
C ARG A 52 4.28 6.01 -9.02
N ASP A 53 4.46 7.23 -8.51
CA ASP A 53 5.73 7.81 -8.09
C ASP A 53 5.49 8.86 -7.00
N GLU A 54 6.54 9.55 -6.54
CA GLU A 54 6.43 10.55 -5.47
C GLU A 54 5.57 11.77 -5.83
N GLN A 55 5.40 12.08 -7.11
CA GLN A 55 4.71 13.28 -7.60
C GLN A 55 3.25 13.02 -7.98
N SER A 56 2.93 11.75 -8.27
CA SER A 56 1.59 11.32 -8.71
C SER A 56 0.54 11.42 -7.62
N ASN A 57 -0.74 11.42 -7.99
CA ASN A 57 -1.82 11.33 -7.02
C ASN A 57 -1.95 9.90 -6.46
N VAL A 58 -2.47 9.80 -5.23
CA VAL A 58 -2.79 8.52 -4.60
C VAL A 58 -4.15 8.04 -5.10
N ILE A 59 -4.24 6.76 -5.45
CA ILE A 59 -5.51 6.10 -5.77
C ILE A 59 -5.87 5.10 -4.67
N TYR A 60 -7.18 4.87 -4.49
CA TYR A 60 -7.72 3.91 -3.53
C TYR A 60 -8.14 2.63 -4.25
N ILE A 61 -7.70 1.49 -3.73
CA ILE A 61 -8.06 0.17 -4.26
C ILE A 61 -9.08 -0.44 -3.31
N GLN A 62 -10.37 -0.37 -3.67
CA GLN A 62 -11.48 -0.87 -2.85
C GLN A 62 -12.08 -2.18 -3.38
N SER A 63 -11.82 -2.48 -4.65
CA SER A 63 -12.32 -3.65 -5.35
C SER A 63 -11.31 -4.17 -6.38
N GLU A 64 -11.55 -5.37 -6.92
CA GLU A 64 -10.68 -5.93 -7.96
C GLU A 64 -10.68 -5.08 -9.25
N ARG A 65 -11.74 -4.31 -9.53
CA ARG A 65 -11.81 -3.40 -10.70
C ARG A 65 -10.88 -2.21 -10.57
N ASP A 66 -10.63 -1.77 -9.34
CA ASP A 66 -9.75 -0.64 -9.07
C ASP A 66 -8.28 -0.96 -9.39
N ILE A 67 -7.94 -2.25 -9.50
CA ILE A 67 -6.60 -2.70 -9.90
C ILE A 67 -6.27 -2.20 -11.32
N ASP A 68 -7.26 -2.07 -12.20
CA ASP A 68 -7.06 -1.59 -13.57
C ASP A 68 -6.63 -0.13 -13.63
N MET A 69 -6.81 0.63 -12.53
CA MET A 69 -6.25 1.99 -12.41
C MET A 69 -4.72 1.98 -12.25
N ILE A 70 -4.12 0.85 -11.90
CA ILE A 70 -2.67 0.61 -11.92
C ILE A 70 -2.30 0.11 -13.32
N ALA A 71 -2.31 1.03 -14.29
CA ALA A 71 -1.93 0.77 -15.68
C ALA A 71 -0.68 1.58 -16.09
#